data_AF-A0A831XWZ5-F1
#
_entry.id   AF-A0A831XWZ5-F1
#
_cell.length_a   1.000
_cell.length_b   1.000
_cell.length_c   1.000
_cell.angle_alpha   90.00
_cell.angle_beta   90.00
_cell.angle_gamma   90.00
#
_symmetry.space_group_name_H-M   'P 1'
#
loop_
_entity.id
_entity.type
_entity.pdbx_description
1 polymer ?
#
loop_
_entity_poly.entity_id
_entity_poly.type
_entity_poly.pdbx_seq_one_letter_code
_entity_poly.pdbx_strand_id
1 'polypeptide(L)'
;MIKSPLFRYGSIIVLVFSLLGILWRLLPGLFSIWDLQVEDQIMRFSYERQGRRPVSPDIVHIDLDDQSAASLDYDKNDPRLYTEVIRILKEAGVRAVLVDMVFPYCRNNRDCAAFADEVADAGNVFFPVILSNNGPPDRTDRQSARKISAGQAVWNITGTDALSLMQGEITMSNLPGINAAAAGLGHI
;
A
#
# COMPACT_ATOMS: atom_id res chain seq x y z
N MET A 1 -25.85 -31.11 49.24
CA MET A 1 -24.68 -30.79 48.40
C MET A 1 -24.84 -29.39 47.82
N ILE A 2 -24.23 -28.39 48.47
CA ILE A 2 -24.26 -27.00 48.00
C ILE A 2 -23.23 -26.90 46.87
N LYS A 3 -23.67 -26.86 45.61
CA LYS A 3 -22.77 -26.63 44.47
C LYS A 3 -22.13 -25.25 44.68
N SER A 4 -20.82 -25.22 44.87
CA SER A 4 -20.10 -23.96 45.11
C SER A 4 -20.35 -23.01 43.93
N PRO A 5 -20.63 -21.72 44.19
CA PRO A 5 -20.92 -20.75 43.13
C PRO A 5 -19.77 -20.68 42.11
N LEU A 6 -18.53 -20.87 42.56
CA LEU A 6 -17.31 -20.94 41.73
C LEU A 6 -17.41 -21.99 40.61
N PHE A 7 -17.98 -23.17 40.87
CA PHE A 7 -18.11 -24.23 39.85
C PHE A 7 -19.14 -23.86 38.76
N ARG A 8 -20.19 -23.12 39.15
CA ARG A 8 -21.23 -22.66 38.20
C ARG A 8 -20.68 -21.56 37.30
N TYR A 9 -19.96 -20.59 37.87
CA TYR A 9 -19.36 -19.51 37.07
C TYR A 9 -18.23 -20.02 36.17
N GLY A 10 -17.37 -20.92 36.66
CA GLY A 10 -16.32 -21.52 35.83
C GLY A 10 -16.87 -22.29 34.62
N SER A 11 -17.96 -23.05 34.80
CA SER A 11 -18.60 -23.77 33.69
C SER A 11 -19.19 -22.83 32.64
N ILE A 12 -19.77 -21.71 33.05
CA ILE A 12 -20.31 -20.70 32.13
C ILE A 12 -19.17 -20.05 31.34
N ILE A 13 -18.07 -19.68 32.02
CA ILE A 13 -16.89 -19.11 31.37
C ILE A 13 -16.35 -20.07 30.30
N VAL A 14 -16.11 -21.34 30.65
CA VAL A 14 -15.62 -22.34 29.70
C VAL A 14 -16.56 -22.51 28.51
N LEU A 15 -17.88 -22.53 28.76
CA LEU A 15 -18.88 -22.67 27.69
C LEU A 15 -18.87 -21.46 26.75
N VAL A 16 -18.80 -20.24 27.28
CA VAL A 16 -18.73 -19.01 26.48
C VAL A 16 -17.44 -18.99 25.64
N PHE A 17 -16.29 -19.27 26.23
CA PHE A 17 -15.02 -19.30 25.48
C PHE A 17 -14.98 -20.42 24.44
N SER A 18 -15.57 -21.58 24.74
CA SER A 18 -15.68 -22.68 23.78
C SER A 18 -16.59 -22.31 22.61
N LEU A 19 -17.73 -21.66 22.90
CA LEU A 19 -18.66 -21.19 21.89
C LEU A 19 -18.03 -20.12 21.00
N LEU A 20 -17.31 -19.15 21.59
CA LEU A 20 -16.54 -18.14 20.85
C LEU A 20 -15.47 -18.80 19.97
N GLY A 21 -14.73 -19.78 20.49
CA GLY A 21 -13.73 -20.52 19.72
C GLY A 21 -14.34 -21.31 18.56
N ILE A 22 -15.55 -21.86 18.73
CA ILE A 22 -16.29 -22.55 17.67
C ILE A 22 -16.77 -21.53 16.62
N LEU A 23 -17.36 -20.42 17.06
CA LEU A 23 -17.81 -19.33 16.17
C LEU A 23 -16.64 -18.80 15.34
N TRP A 24 -15.47 -18.58 15.95
CA TRP A 24 -14.26 -18.13 15.26
C TRP A 24 -13.83 -19.08 14.14
N ARG A 25 -13.93 -20.39 14.38
CA ARG A 25 -13.62 -21.42 13.36
C ARG A 25 -14.67 -21.52 12.27
N LEU A 26 -15.95 -21.33 12.59
CA LEU A 26 -17.04 -21.46 11.64
C LEU A 26 -17.24 -20.21 10.78
N LEU A 27 -16.91 -19.03 11.30
CA LEU A 27 -17.18 -17.74 10.67
C LEU A 27 -15.93 -16.84 10.64
N PRO A 28 -14.76 -17.33 10.17
CA PRO A 28 -13.50 -16.59 10.27
C PRO A 28 -13.56 -15.22 9.58
N GLY A 29 -14.29 -15.10 8.47
CA GLY A 29 -14.43 -13.85 7.72
C GLY A 29 -15.20 -12.74 8.47
N LEU A 30 -16.14 -13.07 9.36
CA LEU A 30 -16.83 -12.05 10.16
C LEU A 30 -15.91 -11.50 11.24
N PHE A 31 -15.16 -12.39 11.91
CA PHE A 31 -14.23 -11.98 12.95
C PHE A 31 -13.05 -11.20 12.42
N SER A 32 -12.54 -11.51 11.23
CA SER A 32 -11.47 -10.72 10.61
C SER A 32 -11.89 -9.30 10.28
N ILE A 33 -13.13 -9.09 9.81
CA ILE A 33 -13.66 -7.73 9.55
C ILE A 33 -13.79 -6.96 10.87
N TRP A 34 -14.32 -7.61 11.91
CA TRP A 34 -14.43 -7.00 13.23
C TRP A 34 -13.07 -6.64 13.80
N ASP A 35 -12.07 -7.50 13.64
CA ASP A 35 -10.71 -7.27 14.11
C ASP A 35 -10.10 -6.01 13.48
N LEU A 36 -10.19 -5.90 12.15
CA LEU A 36 -9.75 -4.69 11.41
C LEU A 36 -10.47 -3.43 11.89
N GLN A 37 -11.80 -3.49 12.06
CA GLN A 37 -12.58 -2.36 12.54
C GLN A 37 -12.22 -1.97 13.98
N VAL A 38 -11.95 -2.93 14.85
CA VAL A 38 -11.54 -2.68 16.23
C VAL A 38 -10.16 -2.01 16.26
N GLU A 39 -9.21 -2.48 15.46
CA GLU A 39 -7.89 -1.89 15.32
C GLU A 39 -7.98 -0.43 14.85
N ASP A 40 -8.78 -0.16 13.82
CA ASP A 40 -9.03 1.20 13.30
C ASP A 40 -9.59 2.14 14.38
N GLN A 41 -10.57 1.67 15.16
CA GLN A 41 -11.16 2.47 16.25
C GLN A 41 -10.16 2.76 17.37
N ILE A 42 -9.32 1.78 17.72
CA ILE A 42 -8.28 1.96 18.74
C ILE A 42 -7.23 2.97 18.24
N MET A 43 -6.79 2.86 16.99
CA MET A 43 -5.86 3.82 16.38
C MET A 43 -6.45 5.23 16.34
N ARG A 44 -7.71 5.36 15.91
CA ARG A 44 -8.41 6.65 15.90
C ARG A 44 -8.50 7.27 17.28
N PHE A 45 -8.91 6.49 18.29
CA PHE A 45 -8.95 6.94 19.67
C PHE A 45 -7.56 7.36 20.19
N SER A 46 -6.52 6.61 19.82
CA SER A 46 -5.13 6.95 20.14
C SER A 46 -4.72 8.30 19.53
N TYR A 47 -5.06 8.54 18.25
CA TYR A 47 -4.80 9.82 17.58
C TYR A 47 -5.58 10.99 18.19
N GLU A 48 -6.85 10.78 18.56
CA GLU A 48 -7.67 11.79 19.24
C GLU A 48 -7.09 12.16 20.62
N ARG A 49 -6.51 11.19 21.32
CA ARG A 49 -5.86 11.40 22.63
C ARG A 49 -4.48 12.02 22.55
N GLN A 50 -3.64 11.57 21.61
CA GLN A 50 -2.25 12.03 21.47
C GLN A 50 -2.16 13.36 20.71
N GLY A 51 -3.22 13.73 19.98
CA GLY A 51 -3.23 14.88 19.09
C GLY A 51 -2.48 14.63 17.79
N ARG A 52 -2.61 15.57 16.85
CA ARG A 52 -1.88 15.50 15.58
C ARG A 52 -0.39 15.68 15.84
N ARG A 53 0.41 14.72 15.38
CA ARG A 53 1.86 14.86 15.38
C ARG A 53 2.27 15.96 14.39
N PRO A 54 3.36 16.69 14.64
CA PRO A 54 3.91 17.60 13.64
C PRO A 54 4.23 16.82 12.36
N VAL A 55 3.66 17.27 11.25
CA VAL A 55 3.89 16.72 9.92
C VAL A 55 4.76 17.68 9.12
N SER A 56 5.71 17.14 8.36
CA SER A 56 6.51 17.96 7.45
C SER A 56 5.63 18.39 6.28
N PRO A 57 5.62 19.68 5.91
CA PRO A 57 4.94 20.14 4.70
C PRO A 57 5.70 19.77 3.41
N ASP A 58 6.91 19.24 3.56
CA ASP A 58 7.84 19.04 2.45
C ASP A 58 7.72 17.65 1.82
N ILE A 59 7.00 16.73 2.47
CA ILE A 59 6.81 15.36 2.03
C ILE A 59 5.32 15.09 1.94
N VAL A 60 4.87 14.70 0.76
CA VAL A 60 3.48 14.31 0.52
C VAL A 60 3.44 12.82 0.18
N HIS A 61 2.60 12.08 0.88
CA HIS A 61 2.30 10.69 0.60
C HIS A 61 0.89 10.61 0.00
N ILE A 62 0.81 10.10 -1.23
CA ILE A 62 -0.43 9.88 -1.96
C ILE A 62 -0.77 8.41 -1.86
N ASP A 63 -1.92 8.13 -1.25
CA ASP A 63 -2.50 6.79 -1.13
C ASP A 63 -4.01 6.91 -1.46
N LEU A 64 -4.65 5.77 -1.74
CA LEU A 64 -6.06 5.69 -2.07
C LEU A 64 -6.79 4.71 -1.16
N ASP A 65 -7.55 5.25 -0.20
CA ASP A 65 -8.44 4.46 0.63
C ASP A 65 -9.76 4.11 -0.09
N ASP A 66 -10.54 3.21 0.52
CA ASP A 66 -11.82 2.75 -0.02
C ASP A 66 -12.81 3.90 -0.22
N GLN A 67 -12.79 4.90 0.67
CA GLN A 67 -13.68 6.05 0.57
C GLN A 67 -13.33 6.94 -0.62
N SER A 68 -12.05 7.19 -0.84
CA SER A 68 -11.52 7.97 -1.96
C SER A 68 -11.78 7.23 -3.26
N ALA A 69 -11.47 5.94 -3.32
CA ALA A 69 -11.75 5.11 -4.50
C ALA A 69 -13.25 5.08 -4.87
N ALA A 70 -14.14 5.11 -3.88
CA ALA A 70 -15.58 5.13 -4.11
C ALA A 70 -16.16 6.50 -4.50
N SER A 71 -15.45 7.59 -4.21
CA SER A 71 -15.93 8.97 -4.42
C SER A 71 -15.28 9.70 -5.61
N LEU A 72 -14.23 9.13 -6.20
CA LEU A 72 -13.61 9.68 -7.40
C LEU A 72 -14.52 9.51 -8.62
N ASP A 73 -14.69 10.59 -9.38
CA ASP A 73 -15.35 10.56 -10.70
C ASP A 73 -14.49 9.88 -11.79
N TYR A 74 -13.25 9.53 -11.46
CA TYR A 74 -12.25 8.94 -12.35
C TYR A 74 -11.87 7.53 -11.92
N ASP A 75 -11.43 6.70 -12.88
CA ASP A 75 -10.83 5.40 -12.56
C ASP A 75 -9.60 5.63 -11.68
N LYS A 76 -9.40 4.81 -10.64
CA LYS A 76 -8.24 4.92 -9.75
C LYS A 76 -6.89 4.80 -10.47
N ASN A 77 -6.86 4.24 -11.69
CA ASN A 77 -5.66 4.16 -12.52
C ASN A 77 -5.65 5.21 -13.64
N ASP A 78 -6.51 6.23 -13.60
CA ASP A 78 -6.55 7.28 -14.61
C ASP A 78 -5.32 8.19 -14.48
N PRO A 79 -4.39 8.18 -15.45
CA PRO A 79 -3.14 8.96 -15.37
C PRO A 79 -3.40 10.47 -15.31
N ARG A 80 -4.55 10.95 -15.78
CA ARG A 80 -4.88 12.39 -15.77
C ARG A 80 -5.03 12.93 -14.35
N LEU A 81 -5.59 12.12 -13.44
CA LEU A 81 -5.73 12.47 -12.03
C LEU A 81 -4.36 12.75 -11.41
N TYR A 82 -3.43 11.81 -11.57
CA TYR A 82 -2.10 11.90 -10.97
C TYR A 82 -1.22 12.95 -11.66
N THR A 83 -1.40 13.17 -12.96
CA THR A 83 -0.74 14.27 -13.69
C THR A 83 -1.10 15.61 -13.05
N GLU A 84 -2.39 15.87 -12.81
CA GLU A 84 -2.84 17.11 -12.20
C GLU A 84 -2.32 17.27 -10.77
N VAL A 85 -2.42 16.21 -9.96
CA VAL A 85 -1.96 16.23 -8.56
C VAL A 85 -0.46 16.51 -8.49
N ILE A 86 0.36 15.84 -9.30
CA ILE A 86 1.81 16.06 -9.30
C ILE A 86 2.15 17.50 -9.69
N ARG A 87 1.47 18.06 -10.70
CA ARG A 87 1.66 19.46 -11.10
C ARG A 87 1.39 20.41 -9.94
N ILE A 88 0.26 20.25 -9.26
CA ILE A 88 -0.12 21.08 -8.12
C ILE A 88 0.92 20.96 -6.99
N LEU A 89 1.39 19.75 -6.68
CA LEU A 89 2.38 19.54 -5.62
C LEU A 89 3.75 20.13 -5.96
N LYS A 90 4.15 20.07 -7.24
CA LYS A 90 5.34 20.75 -7.74
C LYS A 90 5.21 22.25 -7.57
N GLU A 91 4.10 22.84 -8.03
CA GLU A 91 3.84 24.28 -7.90
C GLU A 91 3.80 24.74 -6.44
N ALA A 92 3.33 23.87 -5.54
CA ALA A 92 3.34 24.11 -4.10
C ALA A 92 4.73 24.01 -3.45
N GLY A 93 5.76 23.57 -4.19
CA GLY A 93 7.14 23.48 -3.69
C GLY A 93 7.41 22.29 -2.77
N VAL A 94 6.63 21.22 -2.87
CA VAL A 94 6.85 19.97 -2.13
C VAL A 94 8.24 19.41 -2.49
N ARG A 95 8.99 18.89 -1.51
CA ARG A 95 10.35 18.36 -1.74
C ARG A 95 10.36 16.88 -2.14
N ALA A 96 9.37 16.11 -1.73
CA ALA A 96 9.22 14.71 -2.12
C ALA A 96 7.74 14.29 -2.19
N VAL A 97 7.38 13.61 -3.27
CA VAL A 97 6.04 13.03 -3.46
C VAL A 97 6.18 11.51 -3.52
N LEU A 98 5.65 10.82 -2.51
CA LEU A 98 5.58 9.37 -2.45
C LEU A 98 4.20 8.94 -2.97
N VAL A 99 4.15 8.12 -4.02
CA VAL A 99 2.88 7.67 -4.62
C VAL A 99 2.70 6.19 -4.37
N ASP A 100 1.91 5.77 -3.39
CA ASP A 100 1.68 4.35 -3.06
C ASP A 100 0.65 3.70 -3.98
N MET A 101 0.92 3.76 -5.29
CA MET A 101 0.08 3.16 -6.31
C MET A 101 0.95 2.47 -7.36
N VAL A 102 0.63 1.21 -7.66
CA VAL A 102 1.17 0.49 -8.81
C VAL A 102 0.16 0.53 -9.94
N PHE A 103 0.58 1.07 -11.09
CA PHE A 103 -0.29 1.24 -12.24
C PHE A 103 -0.20 0.03 -13.18
N PRO A 104 -1.26 -0.80 -13.29
CA PRO A 104 -1.18 -2.08 -13.98
C PRO A 104 -1.31 -1.98 -15.51
N TYR A 105 -1.86 -0.89 -16.02
CA TYR A 105 -2.04 -0.68 -17.46
C TYR A 105 -2.22 0.80 -17.79
N CYS A 106 -2.03 1.12 -19.06
CA CYS A 106 -2.34 2.41 -19.64
C CYS A 106 -3.47 2.26 -20.66
N ARG A 107 -4.61 2.93 -20.46
CA ARG A 107 -5.73 2.90 -21.42
C ARG A 107 -5.53 3.87 -22.60
N ASN A 108 -4.88 5.01 -22.37
CA ASN A 108 -4.64 6.05 -23.36
C ASN A 108 -3.16 6.47 -23.35
N ASN A 109 -2.44 6.10 -24.40
CA ASN A 109 -1.00 6.37 -24.52
C ASN A 109 -0.64 7.86 -24.41
N ARG A 110 -1.52 8.77 -24.85
CA ARG A 110 -1.27 10.21 -24.75
C ARG A 110 -1.28 10.67 -23.30
N ASP A 111 -2.27 10.25 -22.53
CA ASP A 111 -2.42 10.68 -21.13
C ASP A 111 -1.32 10.07 -20.25
N CYS A 112 -0.90 8.84 -20.56
CA CYS A 112 0.22 8.19 -19.87
C CYS A 112 1.58 8.83 -20.22
N ALA A 113 1.76 9.30 -21.45
CA ALA A 113 2.95 10.06 -21.83
C ALA A 113 2.97 11.40 -21.09
N ALA A 114 1.85 12.13 -21.05
CA ALA A 114 1.73 13.36 -20.28
C ALA A 114 2.02 13.15 -18.79
N PHE A 115 1.56 12.03 -18.23
CA PHE A 115 1.86 11.66 -16.84
C PHE A 115 3.36 11.43 -16.62
N ALA A 116 4.03 10.69 -17.50
CA ALA A 116 5.47 10.48 -17.42
C ALA A 116 6.27 11.79 -17.58
N ASP A 117 5.85 12.66 -18.50
CA ASP A 117 6.46 13.96 -18.72
C ASP A 117 6.34 14.85 -17.47
N GLU A 118 5.17 14.86 -16.82
CA GLU A 118 4.93 15.61 -15.59
C GLU A 118 5.73 15.06 -14.40
N VAL A 119 5.82 13.72 -14.28
CA VAL A 119 6.68 13.07 -13.27
C VAL A 119 8.14 13.49 -13.46
N ALA A 120 8.63 13.48 -14.70
CA ALA A 120 10.00 13.86 -15.03
C ALA A 120 10.26 15.34 -14.74
N ASP A 121 9.29 16.20 -15.08
CA ASP A 121 9.36 17.64 -14.86
C ASP A 121 9.32 17.98 -13.36
N ALA A 122 8.55 17.26 -12.56
CA ALA A 122 8.55 17.41 -11.10
C ALA A 122 9.88 16.97 -10.46
N GLY A 123 10.48 15.89 -10.95
CA GLY A 123 11.83 15.45 -10.56
C GLY A 123 11.98 14.99 -9.10
N ASN A 124 10.88 14.85 -8.36
CA ASN A 124 10.86 14.55 -6.93
C ASN A 124 9.77 13.52 -6.56
N VAL A 125 9.34 12.70 -7.52
CA VAL A 125 8.26 11.71 -7.37
C VAL A 125 8.83 10.30 -7.25
N PHE A 126 8.35 9.54 -6.28
CA PHE A 126 8.81 8.19 -5.96
C PHE A 126 7.64 7.20 -6.04
N PHE A 127 7.88 6.05 -6.67
CA PHE A 127 6.87 5.00 -6.83
C PHE A 127 7.27 3.70 -6.12
N PRO A 128 6.29 2.89 -5.70
CA PRO A 128 6.51 1.63 -5.01
C PRO A 128 7.11 0.60 -5.94
N VAL A 129 7.89 -0.31 -5.35
CA VAL A 129 8.21 -1.60 -5.95
C VAL A 129 7.67 -2.71 -5.06
N ILE A 130 7.08 -3.71 -5.69
CA ILE A 130 6.60 -4.90 -5.00
C ILE A 130 7.70 -5.96 -5.07
N LEU A 131 8.10 -6.50 -3.92
CA LEU A 131 9.03 -7.62 -3.82
C LEU A 131 8.25 -8.92 -3.66
N SER A 132 8.46 -9.88 -4.56
CA SER A 132 7.82 -11.20 -4.53
C SER A 132 8.85 -12.32 -4.47
N ASN A 133 8.61 -13.33 -3.65
CA ASN A 133 9.47 -14.53 -3.53
C ASN A 133 8.94 -15.74 -4.33
N ASN A 134 8.01 -15.53 -5.26
CA ASN A 134 7.38 -16.65 -5.95
C ASN A 134 8.32 -17.27 -6.99
N GLY A 135 8.44 -18.61 -6.96
CA GLY A 135 9.19 -19.42 -7.93
C GLY A 135 8.72 -19.24 -9.38
N PRO A 136 9.34 -19.94 -10.36
CA PRO A 136 9.35 -19.55 -11.77
C PRO A 136 7.94 -19.23 -12.29
N PRO A 137 7.76 -18.09 -12.98
CA PRO A 137 6.45 -17.62 -13.36
C PRO A 137 5.76 -18.63 -14.27
N ASP A 138 4.48 -18.86 -14.03
CA ASP A 138 3.62 -19.50 -15.00
C ASP A 138 3.75 -18.75 -16.34
N ARG A 139 3.93 -19.50 -17.43
CA ARG A 139 4.54 -19.02 -18.69
C ARG A 139 3.71 -17.99 -19.47
N THR A 140 2.59 -17.54 -18.93
CA THR A 140 1.55 -16.76 -19.61
C THR A 140 1.72 -15.24 -19.53
N ASP A 141 2.47 -14.68 -18.57
CA ASP A 141 2.57 -13.21 -18.39
C ASP A 141 3.83 -12.55 -18.99
N ARG A 142 4.54 -13.27 -19.87
CA ARG A 142 5.86 -12.85 -20.38
C ARG A 142 5.90 -11.63 -21.31
N GLN A 143 4.80 -10.95 -21.61
CA GLN A 143 4.81 -9.94 -22.68
C GLN A 143 4.98 -8.48 -22.25
N SER A 144 4.93 -8.14 -20.96
CA SER A 144 4.93 -6.71 -20.56
C SER A 144 6.01 -6.28 -19.55
N ALA A 145 6.61 -7.20 -18.79
CA ALA A 145 7.62 -6.84 -17.80
C ALA A 145 9.02 -6.77 -18.44
N ARG A 146 9.39 -5.61 -18.97
CA ARG A 146 10.79 -5.30 -19.28
C ARG A 146 11.57 -5.36 -17.97
N LYS A 147 12.38 -6.41 -17.78
CA LYS A 147 13.22 -6.61 -16.58
C LYS A 147 14.13 -5.40 -16.34
N ILE A 148 13.67 -4.45 -15.51
CA ILE A 148 14.54 -3.44 -14.91
C ILE A 148 15.29 -4.16 -13.79
N SER A 149 16.61 -4.18 -13.88
CA SER A 149 17.46 -4.84 -12.89
C SER A 149 17.29 -4.16 -11.54
N ALA A 150 17.23 -4.94 -10.46
CA ALA A 150 17.12 -4.48 -9.08
C ALA A 150 18.12 -3.35 -8.72
N GLY A 151 19.27 -3.29 -9.38
CA GLY A 151 20.25 -2.22 -9.17
C GLY A 151 19.78 -0.81 -9.57
N GLN A 152 18.71 -0.67 -10.35
CA GLN A 152 18.13 0.62 -10.73
C GLN A 152 16.92 1.02 -9.87
N ALA A 153 16.36 0.09 -9.08
CA ALA A 153 15.05 0.25 -8.45
C ALA A 153 15.04 0.07 -6.93
N VAL A 154 16.22 -0.12 -6.34
CA VAL A 154 16.40 -0.11 -4.89
C VAL A 154 17.00 1.25 -4.55
N TRP A 155 16.35 1.99 -3.65
CA TRP A 155 16.93 3.18 -3.02
C TRP A 155 18.41 2.90 -2.74
N ASN A 156 19.31 3.72 -3.28
CA ASN A 156 20.73 3.55 -3.07
C ASN A 156 21.08 3.98 -1.64
N ILE A 157 20.65 3.18 -0.66
CA ILE A 157 20.83 3.43 0.77
C ILE A 157 22.28 3.07 1.08
N THR A 158 23.13 4.07 1.16
CA THR A 158 24.52 3.91 1.60
C THR A 158 24.55 3.40 3.04
N GLY A 159 25.21 2.26 3.28
CA GLY A 159 25.47 1.73 4.63
C GLY A 159 24.63 0.53 5.06
N THR A 160 23.80 -0.04 4.18
CA THR A 160 23.08 -1.30 4.43
C THR A 160 23.68 -2.45 3.63
N ASP A 161 23.84 -3.60 4.27
CA ASP A 161 24.25 -4.84 3.60
C ASP A 161 23.30 -5.14 2.43
N ALA A 162 23.86 -5.39 1.24
CA ALA A 162 23.07 -5.72 0.07
C ALA A 162 22.27 -7.00 0.35
N LEU A 163 20.94 -6.86 0.48
CA LEU A 163 20.03 -7.99 0.63
C LEU A 163 20.17 -8.90 -0.59
N SER A 164 20.78 -10.06 -0.39
CA SER A 164 20.86 -11.12 -1.40
C SER A 164 19.49 -11.79 -1.52
N LEU A 165 18.58 -11.16 -2.27
CA LEU A 165 17.30 -11.75 -2.65
C LEU A 165 17.56 -12.88 -3.67
N MET A 166 17.89 -14.07 -3.17
CA MET A 166 18.25 -15.24 -3.99
C MET A 166 17.16 -15.63 -4.99
N GLN A 167 15.90 -15.23 -4.78
CA GLN A 167 14.71 -15.57 -5.56
C GLN A 167 13.66 -14.43 -5.58
N GLY A 168 14.07 -13.17 -5.43
CA GLY A 168 13.14 -12.03 -5.43
C GLY A 168 12.84 -11.52 -6.85
N GLU A 169 11.56 -11.46 -7.24
CA GLU A 169 11.10 -10.66 -8.38
C GLU A 169 10.69 -9.26 -7.89
N ILE A 170 11.09 -8.24 -8.64
CA ILE A 170 10.68 -6.86 -8.40
C ILE A 170 9.64 -6.49 -9.44
N THR A 171 8.43 -6.20 -8.99
CA THR A 171 7.34 -5.72 -9.83
C THR A 171 7.19 -4.21 -9.66
N MET A 172 7.06 -3.51 -10.77
CA MET A 172 6.85 -2.06 -10.84
C MET A 172 5.56 -1.78 -11.61
N SER A 173 5.19 -0.51 -11.74
CA SER A 173 4.11 -0.12 -12.65
C SER A 173 4.39 -0.59 -14.07
N ASN A 174 3.34 -1.03 -14.78
CA ASN A 174 3.42 -1.44 -16.19
C ASN A 174 3.46 -0.23 -17.16
N LEU A 175 3.88 0.94 -16.67
CA LEU A 175 4.10 2.14 -17.44
C LEU A 175 5.60 2.46 -17.45
N PRO A 176 6.35 2.04 -18.50
CA PRO A 176 7.80 2.26 -18.56
C PRO A 176 8.20 3.74 -18.47
N GLY A 177 7.35 4.64 -18.96
CA GLY A 177 7.59 6.09 -18.92
C GLY A 177 7.71 6.62 -17.50
N ILE A 178 6.78 6.28 -16.61
CA ILE A 178 6.80 6.79 -15.23
C ILE A 178 7.93 6.15 -14.43
N ASN A 179 8.23 4.86 -14.66
CA ASN A 179 9.36 4.19 -13.99
C ASN A 179 10.70 4.83 -14.35
N ALA A 180 10.85 5.29 -15.60
CA ALA A 180 12.05 5.97 -16.07
C ALA A 180 12.12 7.44 -15.60
N ALA A 181 10.98 8.09 -15.45
CA ALA A 181 10.84 9.47 -15.02
C ALA A 181 10.95 9.66 -13.49
N ALA A 182 10.69 8.61 -12.71
CA ALA A 182 10.69 8.64 -11.27
C ALA A 182 12.05 9.09 -10.70
N ALA A 183 12.01 9.92 -9.64
CA ALA A 183 13.19 10.30 -8.88
C ALA A 183 13.79 9.12 -8.10
N GLY A 184 12.95 8.14 -7.78
CA GLY A 184 13.38 6.87 -7.22
C GLY A 184 12.24 5.85 -7.23
N LEU A 185 12.64 4.60 -7.07
CA LEU A 185 11.73 3.47 -6.91
C LEU A 185 12.13 2.75 -5.61
N GLY A 186 11.14 2.26 -4.87
CA GLY A 186 11.41 1.30 -3.83
C GLY A 186 10.21 0.99 -2.95
N HIS A 187 10.40 0.19 -1.92
CA HIS A 187 9.30 -0.23 -1.05
C HIS A 187 8.87 0.96 -0.18
N ILE A 188 7.59 1.31 -0.25
CA ILE A 188 6.95 2.31 0.62
C ILE A 188 6.25 1.56 1.76
#